data_AF-B6IW03-F1
#
_entry.id   AF-B6IW03-F1
#
_cell.length_a   1.000
_cell.length_b   1.000
_cell.length_c   1.000
_cell.angle_alpha   90.00
_cell.angle_beta   90.00
_cell.angle_gamma   90.00
#
_symmetry.space_group_name_H-M   'P 1'
#
loop_
_entity.id
_entity.type
_entity.pdbx_description
1 polymer ?
#
loop_
_entity_poly.entity_id
_entity_poly.type
_entity_poly.pdbx_seq_one_letter_code
_entity_poly.pdbx_strand_id
1 'polypeptide(L)'
;MAGLTTPVLATLGTVRTVKSAARTLGLDGGDDDGDERRRREDDLLDYRQAVELSQLRAAQDLEAETRRTDAERRARQIAVEAQAAETRRQRSLRRAVGRQRAKLGGQGISAADGSGEAILLGLVREAAEEDATARSLDALRLKALDDEARAAYRRNLLDLSELTERQRLQRLARGYS
;
A
#
# COMPACT_ATOMS: atom_id res chain seq x y z
N MET A 1 26.67 -2.12 15.03
CA MET A 1 25.85 -3.31 15.35
C MET A 1 25.53 -3.26 16.84
N ALA A 2 24.41 -2.68 17.22
CA ALA A 2 23.87 -2.75 18.58
C ALA A 2 22.35 -2.61 18.47
N GLY A 3 21.65 -3.66 18.87
CA GLY A 3 20.21 -3.79 18.74
C GLY A 3 19.46 -2.88 19.69
N LEU A 4 18.40 -2.26 19.17
CA LEU A 4 17.41 -1.53 19.95
C LEU A 4 16.35 -2.54 20.41
N THR A 5 16.43 -2.91 21.69
CA THR A 5 15.41 -3.65 22.40
C THR A 5 14.30 -2.68 22.83
N THR A 6 13.08 -2.89 22.31
CA THR A 6 11.90 -2.10 22.66
C THR A 6 11.25 -2.70 23.91
N PRO A 7 10.96 -1.93 24.97
CA PRO A 7 10.29 -2.45 26.16
C PRO A 7 8.78 -2.60 25.91
N VAL A 8 8.26 -3.80 26.22
CA VAL A 8 6.83 -4.12 26.26
C VAL A 8 6.23 -3.44 27.49
N LEU A 9 5.30 -2.49 27.28
CA LEU A 9 4.46 -1.93 28.32
C LEU A 9 3.48 -2.99 28.84
N ALA A 10 3.63 -3.38 30.10
CA ALA A 10 2.63 -4.15 30.85
C ALA A 10 1.86 -3.18 31.77
N THR A 11 0.62 -2.86 31.42
CA THR A 11 -0.33 -2.13 32.28
C THR A 11 -1.45 -3.07 32.73
N LEU A 12 -1.14 -3.96 33.68
CA LEU A 12 -2.13 -4.78 34.38
C LEU A 12 -2.68 -3.99 35.58
N GLY A 13 -3.68 -3.15 35.32
CA GLY A 13 -4.51 -2.52 36.35
C GLY A 13 -5.58 -3.50 36.83
N THR A 14 -5.32 -4.26 37.89
CA THR A 14 -6.34 -5.09 38.54
C THR A 14 -7.18 -4.23 39.47
N VAL A 15 -8.40 -3.89 39.03
CA VAL A 15 -9.47 -3.31 39.85
C VAL A 15 -9.92 -4.36 40.87
N ARG A 16 -9.66 -4.09 42.16
CA ARG A 16 -10.11 -4.89 43.28
C ARG A 16 -11.51 -4.42 43.69
N THR A 17 -12.55 -4.89 43.02
CA THR A 17 -13.93 -4.53 43.36
C THR A 17 -14.45 -5.39 44.52
N VAL A 18 -14.89 -4.67 45.54
CA VAL A 18 -15.49 -5.09 46.80
C VAL A 18 -16.60 -6.14 46.59
N LYS A 19 -16.34 -7.38 46.98
CA LYS A 19 -17.31 -8.49 46.99
C LYS A 19 -17.70 -8.84 48.43
N SER A 20 -18.41 -7.96 49.14
CA SER A 20 -18.89 -8.31 50.50
C SER A 20 -19.93 -7.36 51.11
N ALA A 21 -20.95 -6.89 50.37
CA ALA A 21 -21.98 -6.04 50.98
C ALA A 21 -23.44 -6.25 50.51
N ALA A 22 -23.75 -7.29 49.74
CA ALA A 22 -25.12 -7.51 49.26
C ALA A 22 -25.53 -8.98 49.29
N ARG A 23 -25.40 -9.64 50.45
CA ARG A 23 -25.89 -11.03 50.63
C ARG A 23 -26.95 -11.17 51.73
N THR A 24 -27.62 -10.08 52.06
CA THR A 24 -28.70 -10.11 53.05
C THR A 24 -29.81 -9.18 52.60
N LEU A 25 -30.91 -9.77 52.11
CA LEU A 25 -32.29 -9.26 52.02
C LEU A 25 -32.89 -9.39 50.59
N GLY A 26 -33.93 -10.22 50.47
CA GLY A 26 -34.72 -10.53 49.26
C GLY A 26 -34.35 -11.92 48.72
N LEU A 27 -35.08 -13.03 48.89
CA LEU A 27 -36.53 -13.27 48.73
C LEU A 27 -37.08 -12.75 47.40
N ASP A 28 -36.58 -13.26 46.28
CA ASP A 28 -37.40 -13.79 45.17
C ASP A 28 -36.48 -14.62 44.25
N GLY A 29 -36.72 -15.91 44.13
CA GLY A 29 -35.90 -16.84 43.36
C GLY A 29 -36.76 -17.52 42.32
N GLY A 30 -36.43 -17.34 41.05
CA GLY A 30 -37.11 -18.03 39.95
C GLY A 30 -36.55 -17.77 38.56
N ASP A 31 -36.55 -16.51 38.10
CA ASP A 31 -36.32 -16.21 36.68
C ASP A 31 -35.14 -15.24 36.37
N ASP A 32 -34.66 -14.45 37.34
CA ASP A 32 -33.70 -13.36 37.08
C ASP A 32 -32.24 -13.82 36.85
N ASP A 33 -31.84 -14.96 37.45
CA ASP A 33 -30.50 -15.52 37.33
C ASP A 33 -30.16 -15.99 35.90
N GLY A 34 -31.17 -16.37 35.11
CA GLY A 34 -31.01 -16.79 33.71
C GLY A 34 -30.79 -15.60 32.77
N ASP A 35 -31.51 -14.50 33.01
CA ASP A 35 -31.42 -13.28 32.21
C ASP A 35 -30.11 -12.53 32.45
N GLU A 36 -29.62 -12.49 33.69
CA GLU A 36 -28.31 -11.90 33.97
C GLU A 36 -27.16 -12.67 33.31
N ARG A 37 -27.24 -14.01 33.26
CA ARG A 37 -26.21 -14.83 32.59
C ARG A 37 -26.21 -14.60 31.09
N ARG A 38 -27.38 -14.57 30.46
CA ARG A 38 -27.54 -14.27 29.02
C ARG A 38 -26.98 -12.89 28.68
N ARG A 39 -27.32 -11.85 29.46
CA ARG A 39 -26.80 -10.48 29.26
C ARG A 39 -25.27 -10.42 29.35
N ARG A 40 -24.66 -11.09 30.34
CA ARG A 40 -23.18 -11.12 30.47
C ARG A 40 -22.52 -11.84 29.30
N GLU A 41 -23.11 -12.92 28.80
CA GLU A 41 -22.60 -13.63 27.63
C GLU A 41 -22.69 -12.76 26.37
N ASP A 42 -23.79 -12.02 26.19
CA ASP A 42 -23.94 -11.07 25.09
C ASP A 42 -22.93 -9.92 25.16
N ASP A 43 -22.74 -9.32 26.34
CA ASP A 43 -21.75 -8.26 26.56
C ASP A 43 -20.32 -8.73 26.23
N LEU A 44 -19.99 -9.97 26.61
CA LEU A 44 -18.67 -10.57 26.31
C LEU A 44 -18.48 -10.81 24.81
N LEU A 45 -19.54 -11.18 24.09
CA LEU A 45 -19.50 -11.38 22.65
C LEU A 45 -19.37 -10.05 21.90
N ASP A 46 -20.13 -9.04 22.29
CA ASP A 46 -20.05 -7.70 21.71
C ASP A 46 -18.67 -7.07 21.95
N TYR A 47 -18.12 -7.27 23.15
CA TYR A 47 -16.74 -6.88 23.46
C TYR A 47 -15.73 -7.58 22.55
N ARG A 48 -15.85 -8.90 22.34
CA ARG A 48 -14.95 -9.64 21.44
C ARG A 48 -15.04 -9.15 19.99
N GLN A 49 -16.25 -8.89 19.50
CA GLN A 49 -16.48 -8.37 18.14
C GLN A 49 -15.87 -6.97 17.96
N ALA A 50 -15.98 -6.11 18.98
CA ALA A 50 -15.36 -4.79 18.98
C ALA A 50 -13.83 -4.88 18.96
N VAL A 51 -13.25 -5.78 19.76
CA VAL A 51 -11.80 -6.05 19.77
C VAL A 51 -11.34 -6.55 18.41
N GLU A 52 -12.01 -7.54 17.82
CA GLU A 52 -11.67 -8.08 16.49
C GLU A 52 -11.68 -7.00 15.40
N LEU A 53 -12.72 -6.17 15.37
CA LEU A 53 -12.84 -5.07 14.42
C LEU A 53 -11.76 -4.00 14.63
N SER A 54 -11.41 -3.70 15.89
CA SER A 54 -10.30 -2.78 16.19
C SER A 54 -8.94 -3.33 15.76
N GLN A 55 -8.70 -4.62 15.94
CA GLN A 55 -7.47 -5.29 15.53
C GLN A 55 -7.34 -5.32 14.01
N LEU A 56 -8.45 -5.61 13.30
CA LEU A 56 -8.48 -5.58 11.85
C LEU A 56 -8.14 -4.17 11.32
N ARG A 57 -8.75 -3.12 11.88
CA ARG A 57 -8.45 -1.74 11.49
C ARG A 57 -6.98 -1.38 11.73
N ALA A 58 -6.45 -1.70 12.91
CA ALA A 58 -5.05 -1.43 13.22
C ALA A 58 -4.09 -2.16 12.26
N ALA A 59 -4.40 -3.41 11.89
CA ALA A 59 -3.64 -4.16 10.90
C ALA A 59 -3.72 -3.52 9.50
N GLN A 60 -4.91 -3.09 9.08
CA GLN A 60 -5.12 -2.42 7.79
C GLN A 60 -4.38 -1.07 7.71
N ASP A 61 -4.38 -0.28 8.79
CA ASP A 61 -3.69 1.00 8.86
C ASP A 61 -2.16 0.82 8.75
N LEU A 62 -1.61 -0.16 9.48
CA LEU A 62 -0.18 -0.48 9.41
C LEU A 62 0.22 -0.96 8.01
N GLU A 63 -0.60 -1.82 7.40
CA GLU A 63 -0.37 -2.32 6.04
C GLU A 63 -0.46 -1.19 5.00
N ALA A 64 -1.44 -0.28 5.15
CA ALA A 64 -1.59 0.88 4.28
C ALA A 64 -0.37 1.80 4.35
N GLU A 65 0.14 2.09 5.55
CA GLU A 65 1.33 2.92 5.75
C GLU A 65 2.58 2.26 5.16
N THR A 66 2.75 0.94 5.38
CA THR A 66 3.86 0.18 4.80
C THR A 66 3.80 0.19 3.27
N ARG A 67 2.62 -0.02 2.69
CA ARG A 67 2.45 0.03 1.23
C ARG A 67 2.70 1.42 0.67
N ARG A 68 2.27 2.47 1.37
CA ARG A 68 2.48 3.86 0.97
C ARG A 68 3.97 4.20 0.93
N THR A 69 4.68 3.91 2.01
CA THR A 69 6.13 4.15 2.11
C THR A 69 6.90 3.36 1.04
N ASP A 70 6.50 2.12 0.77
CA ASP A 70 7.07 1.30 -0.30
C ASP A 70 6.79 1.86 -1.69
N ALA A 71 5.56 2.30 -1.96
CA ALA A 71 5.18 2.93 -3.23
C ALA A 71 5.96 4.23 -3.47
N GLU A 72 6.07 5.08 -2.44
CA GLU A 72 6.86 6.32 -2.50
C GLU A 72 8.35 6.03 -2.78
N ARG A 73 8.92 5.02 -2.12
CA ARG A 73 10.30 4.57 -2.36
C ARG A 73 10.49 4.08 -3.80
N ARG A 74 9.58 3.24 -4.30
CA ARG A 74 9.62 2.74 -5.69
C ARG A 74 9.47 3.88 -6.70
N ALA A 75 8.57 4.83 -6.45
CA ALA A 75 8.39 6.00 -7.32
C ALA A 75 9.67 6.86 -7.38
N ARG A 76 10.32 7.11 -6.24
CA ARG A 76 11.61 7.81 -6.20
C ARG A 76 12.70 7.05 -6.96
N GLN A 77 12.75 5.73 -6.81
CA GLN A 77 13.70 4.89 -7.53
C GLN A 77 13.49 5.00 -9.05
N ILE A 78 12.26 4.89 -9.54
CA ILE A 78 11.92 5.07 -10.96
C ILE A 78 12.39 6.44 -11.45
N ALA A 79 12.12 7.51 -10.70
CA ALA A 79 12.52 8.87 -11.09
C ALA A 79 14.05 9.02 -11.22
N VAL A 80 14.81 8.48 -10.25
CA VAL A 80 16.28 8.51 -10.27
C VAL A 80 16.83 7.68 -11.43
N GLU A 81 16.29 6.48 -11.65
CA GLU A 81 16.68 5.61 -12.76
C GLU A 81 16.39 6.26 -14.12
N ALA A 82 15.23 6.88 -14.27
CA ALA A 82 14.83 7.61 -15.47
C ALA A 82 15.80 8.77 -15.77
N GLN A 83 16.17 9.56 -14.76
CA GLN A 83 17.11 10.67 -14.93
C GLN A 83 18.53 10.19 -15.31
N ALA A 84 19.00 9.12 -14.68
CA ALA A 84 20.28 8.52 -15.00
C ALA A 84 20.29 7.88 -16.40
N ALA A 85 19.19 7.23 -16.80
CA ALA A 85 19.01 6.68 -18.15
C ALA A 85 18.99 7.80 -19.20
N GLU A 86 18.31 8.91 -18.93
CA GLU A 86 18.23 10.05 -19.85
C GLU A 86 19.61 10.68 -20.10
N THR A 87 20.37 10.91 -19.03
CA THR A 87 21.74 11.42 -19.14
C THR A 87 22.62 10.49 -19.99
N ARG A 88 22.47 9.17 -19.83
CA ARG A 88 23.21 8.18 -20.62
C ARG A 88 22.78 8.20 -22.09
N ARG A 89 21.47 8.27 -22.39
CA ARG A 89 20.93 8.36 -23.75
C ARG A 89 21.45 9.60 -24.47
N GLN A 90 21.35 10.78 -23.88
CA GLN A 90 21.87 12.03 -24.48
C GLN A 90 23.36 11.96 -24.80
N ARG A 91 24.17 11.41 -23.89
CA ARG A 91 25.61 11.22 -24.13
C ARG A 91 25.87 10.23 -25.26
N SER A 92 25.09 9.13 -25.32
CA SER A 92 25.22 8.12 -26.38
C SER A 92 24.84 8.69 -27.75
N LEU A 93 23.75 9.47 -27.83
CA LEU A 93 23.30 10.15 -29.04
C LEU A 93 24.34 11.14 -29.54
N ARG A 94 24.87 12.00 -28.66
CA ARG A 94 25.94 12.95 -29.03
C ARG A 94 27.16 12.24 -29.61
N ARG A 95 27.56 11.11 -29.01
CA ARG A 95 28.68 10.29 -29.51
C ARG A 95 28.34 9.64 -30.86
N ALA A 96 27.12 9.13 -31.03
CA ALA A 96 26.67 8.50 -32.27
C ALA A 96 26.63 9.51 -33.43
N VAL A 97 26.05 10.69 -33.20
CA VAL A 97 26.04 11.82 -34.15
C VAL A 97 27.46 12.24 -34.50
N GLY A 98 28.34 12.39 -33.50
CA GLY A 98 29.75 12.73 -33.73
C GLY A 98 30.49 11.71 -34.60
N ARG A 99 30.33 10.41 -34.31
CA ARG A 99 30.91 9.33 -35.13
C ARG A 99 30.36 9.34 -36.55
N GLN A 100 29.06 9.56 -36.72
CA GLN A 100 28.44 9.59 -38.03
C GLN A 100 28.94 10.78 -38.86
N ARG A 101 29.06 11.96 -38.25
CA ARG A 101 29.67 13.14 -38.89
C ARG A 101 31.12 12.88 -39.32
N ALA A 102 31.93 12.29 -38.45
CA ALA A 102 33.32 11.95 -38.77
C ALA A 102 33.40 10.96 -39.94
N LYS A 103 32.52 9.95 -39.97
CA LYS A 103 32.44 8.97 -41.06
C LYS A 103 32.05 9.62 -42.39
N LEU A 104 31.03 10.47 -42.40
CA LEU A 104 30.61 11.21 -43.60
C LEU A 104 31.74 12.10 -44.13
N GLY A 105 32.40 12.86 -43.24
CA GLY A 105 33.54 13.70 -43.61
C GLY A 105 34.72 12.91 -44.20
N GLY A 106 35.01 11.73 -43.64
CA GLY A 106 36.03 10.82 -44.19
C GLY A 106 35.68 10.23 -45.56
N GLN A 107 34.39 10.22 -45.93
CA GLN A 107 33.89 9.79 -47.23
C GLN A 107 33.77 10.96 -48.23
N GLY A 108 34.16 12.18 -47.84
CA GLY A 108 33.98 13.39 -48.66
C GLY A 108 32.54 13.86 -48.78
N ILE A 109 31.62 13.30 -47.98
CA ILE A 109 30.21 13.68 -47.95
C ILE A 109 30.05 14.74 -46.84
N SER A 110 29.50 15.90 -47.20
CA SER A 110 29.21 16.91 -46.19
C SER A 110 28.00 16.48 -45.36
N ALA A 111 28.06 16.74 -44.05
CA ALA A 111 26.87 16.63 -43.20
C ALA A 111 25.78 17.67 -43.57
N ALA A 112 26.13 18.68 -44.38
CA ALA A 112 25.21 19.66 -44.94
C ALA A 112 24.65 19.27 -46.31
N ASP A 113 25.11 18.16 -46.91
CA ASP A 113 24.48 17.61 -48.12
C ASP A 113 23.20 16.89 -47.73
N GLY A 114 22.17 16.93 -48.60
CA GLY A 114 20.85 16.36 -48.29
C GLY A 114 20.88 14.90 -47.83
N SER A 115 21.79 14.09 -48.39
CA SER A 115 22.00 12.69 -47.99
C SER A 115 22.64 12.54 -46.60
N GLY A 116 23.61 13.41 -46.27
CA GLY A 116 24.30 13.40 -44.98
C GLY A 116 23.39 13.90 -43.86
N GLU A 117 22.63 14.95 -44.13
CA GLU A 117 21.64 15.50 -43.20
C GLU A 117 20.51 14.49 -42.92
N ALA A 118 19.99 13.81 -43.95
CA ALA A 118 18.93 12.81 -43.79
C ALA A 118 19.35 11.66 -42.85
N ILE A 119 20.59 11.20 -42.92
CA ILE A 119 21.09 10.14 -42.03
C ILE A 119 21.16 10.63 -40.58
N LEU A 120 21.68 11.84 -40.35
CA LEU A 120 21.75 12.42 -39.00
C LEU A 120 20.36 12.67 -38.42
N LEU A 121 19.43 13.14 -39.25
CA LEU A 121 18.04 13.34 -38.88
C LEU A 121 17.37 12.00 -38.51
N GLY A 122 17.64 10.94 -39.28
CA GLY A 122 17.18 9.58 -38.97
C GLY A 122 17.62 9.13 -37.58
N LEU A 123 18.92 9.28 -37.27
CA LEU A 123 19.47 8.92 -35.96
C LEU A 123 18.84 9.72 -34.81
N VAL A 124 18.58 11.01 -35.02
CA VAL A 124 17.90 11.85 -34.01
C VAL A 124 16.44 11.44 -33.83
N ARG A 125 15.74 11.07 -34.91
CA ARG A 125 14.36 10.58 -34.86
C ARG A 125 14.27 9.25 -34.11
N GLU A 126 15.13 8.30 -34.43
CA GLU A 126 15.21 7.01 -33.73
C GLU A 126 15.42 7.22 -32.22
N ALA A 127 16.37 8.08 -31.84
CA ALA A 127 16.60 8.40 -30.43
C ALA A 127 15.39 9.09 -29.76
N ALA A 128 14.61 9.89 -30.49
CA ALA A 128 13.40 10.51 -29.98
C ALA A 128 12.26 9.49 -29.78
N GLU A 129 12.13 8.50 -30.68
CA GLU A 129 11.18 7.39 -30.55
C GLU A 129 11.53 6.49 -29.36
N GLU A 130 12.82 6.19 -29.16
CA GLU A 130 13.31 5.45 -28.00
C GLU A 130 13.02 6.20 -26.68
N ASP A 131 13.23 7.51 -26.64
CA ASP A 131 12.94 8.34 -25.46
C ASP A 131 11.43 8.39 -25.17
N ALA A 132 10.60 8.58 -26.20
CA ALA A 132 9.14 8.54 -26.05
C ALA A 132 8.67 7.19 -25.49
N THR A 133 9.22 6.09 -25.98
CA THR A 133 8.92 4.73 -25.50
C THR A 133 9.36 4.56 -24.05
N ALA A 134 10.57 4.99 -23.69
CA ALA A 134 11.08 4.90 -22.32
C ALA A 134 10.19 5.69 -21.34
N ARG A 135 9.80 6.92 -21.69
CA ARG A 135 8.89 7.74 -20.87
C ARG A 135 7.52 7.09 -20.71
N SER A 136 6.98 6.47 -21.76
CA SER A 136 5.71 5.76 -21.70
C SER A 136 5.77 4.57 -20.73
N LEU A 137 6.89 3.86 -20.71
CA LEU A 137 7.13 2.72 -19.84
C LEU A 137 7.28 3.16 -18.38
N ASP A 138 7.99 4.25 -18.12
CA ASP A 138 8.10 4.81 -16.76
C ASP A 138 6.74 5.33 -16.25
N ALA A 139 5.94 5.97 -17.12
CA ALA A 139 4.57 6.35 -16.79
C ALA A 139 3.69 5.12 -16.47
N LEU A 140 3.84 4.04 -17.23
CA LEU A 140 3.12 2.78 -16.97
C LEU A 140 3.51 2.17 -15.62
N ARG A 141 4.79 2.18 -15.27
CA ARG A 141 5.27 1.71 -13.96
C ARG A 141 4.70 2.53 -12.81
N LEU A 142 4.67 3.86 -12.94
CA LEU A 142 4.06 4.74 -11.94
C LEU A 142 2.55 4.47 -11.81
N LYS A 143 1.85 4.27 -12.93
CA LYS A 143 0.44 3.90 -12.93
C LYS A 143 0.20 2.55 -12.25
N ALA A 144 1.06 1.56 -12.48
CA ALA A 144 0.95 0.25 -11.82
C ALA A 144 1.05 0.36 -10.30
N LEU A 145 1.92 1.25 -9.78
CA LEU A 145 2.00 1.52 -8.33
C LEU A 145 0.70 2.12 -7.77
N ASP A 146 0.04 3.01 -8.52
CA ASP A 146 -1.26 3.58 -8.13
C ASP A 146 -2.38 2.51 -8.18
N ASP A 147 -2.39 1.68 -9.23
CA ASP A 147 -3.35 0.58 -9.36
C ASP A 147 -3.19 -0.47 -8.23
N GLU A 148 -1.96 -0.77 -7.82
CA GLU A 148 -1.65 -1.61 -6.66
C GLU A 148 -2.23 -1.01 -5.36
N ALA A 149 -2.05 0.28 -5.13
CA ALA A 149 -2.59 0.97 -3.96
C ALA A 149 -4.13 0.96 -3.93
N ARG A 150 -4.77 1.18 -5.09
CA ARG A 150 -6.24 1.10 -5.22
C ARG A 150 -6.77 -0.32 -5.04
N ALA A 151 -6.03 -1.33 -5.50
CA ALA A 151 -6.39 -2.73 -5.31
C ALA A 151 -6.33 -3.11 -3.82
N ALA A 152 -5.28 -2.68 -3.12
CA ALA A 152 -5.13 -2.85 -1.67
C ALA A 152 -6.30 -2.20 -0.90
N TYR A 153 -6.63 -0.94 -1.22
CA TYR A 153 -7.75 -0.24 -0.58
C TYR A 153 -9.09 -0.97 -0.76
N ARG A 154 -9.37 -1.46 -1.98
CA ARG A 154 -10.59 -2.23 -2.25
C ARG A 154 -10.67 -3.53 -1.46
N ARG A 155 -9.54 -4.23 -1.28
CA ARG A 155 -9.47 -5.44 -0.44
C ARG A 155 -9.76 -5.10 1.03
N ASN A 156 -9.14 -4.05 1.56
CA ASN A 156 -9.39 -3.62 2.94
C ASN A 156 -10.87 -3.28 3.20
N LEU A 157 -11.51 -2.61 2.25
CA LEU A 157 -12.95 -2.32 2.31
C LEU A 157 -13.81 -3.60 2.26
N LEU A 158 -13.44 -4.57 1.42
CA LEU A 158 -14.14 -5.84 1.33
C LEU A 158 -14.02 -6.63 2.63
N ASP A 159 -12.82 -6.75 3.19
CA ASP A 159 -12.58 -7.48 4.45
C ASP A 159 -13.37 -6.85 5.60
N LEU A 160 -13.42 -5.52 5.66
CA LEU A 160 -14.23 -4.80 6.64
C LEU A 160 -15.72 -5.08 6.44
N SER A 161 -16.21 -5.03 5.20
CA SER A 161 -17.61 -5.32 4.88
C SER A 161 -17.98 -6.75 5.26
N GLU A 162 -17.14 -7.73 4.92
CA GLU A 162 -17.37 -9.14 5.26
C GLU A 162 -17.41 -9.37 6.76
N LEU A 163 -16.50 -8.76 7.52
CA LEU A 163 -16.50 -8.88 8.98
C LEU A 163 -17.78 -8.30 9.57
N THR A 164 -18.18 -7.09 9.14
CA THR A 164 -19.39 -6.44 9.66
C THR A 164 -20.67 -7.22 9.32
N GLU A 165 -20.74 -7.84 8.14
CA GLU A 165 -21.87 -8.67 7.74
C GLU A 165 -21.90 -9.98 8.56
N ARG A 166 -20.77 -10.64 8.78
CA ARG A 166 -20.69 -11.82 9.66
C ARG A 166 -21.17 -11.49 11.07
N GLN A 167 -20.74 -10.36 11.63
CA GLN A 167 -21.19 -9.90 12.96
C GLN A 167 -22.68 -9.57 12.98
N ARG A 168 -23.23 -8.99 11.90
CA ARG A 168 -24.67 -8.73 11.75
C ARG A 168 -25.47 -10.03 11.71
N LEU A 169 -25.06 -11.00 10.89
CA LEU A 169 -25.72 -12.29 10.78
C LEU A 169 -25.69 -13.06 12.11
N GLN A 170 -24.57 -13.01 12.83
CA GLN A 170 -24.46 -13.64 14.15
C GLN A 170 -25.40 -13.02 15.20
N ARG A 171 -25.64 -11.70 15.12
CA ARG A 171 -26.63 -11.01 15.97
C ARG A 171 -28.07 -11.38 15.59
N LEU A 172 -28.37 -11.42 14.29
CA LEU A 172 -29.69 -11.82 13.79
C LEU A 172 -30.02 -13.27 14.16
N ALA A 173 -29.09 -14.20 13.98
CA ALA A 173 -29.28 -15.60 14.33
C ALA A 173 -29.58 -15.80 15.83
N ARG A 174 -28.99 -14.98 16.71
CA ARG A 174 -29.27 -14.97 18.16
C ARG A 174 -30.62 -14.33 18.51
N GLY A 175 -31.04 -13.30 17.79
CA GLY A 175 -32.35 -12.67 18.01
C GLY A 175 -33.55 -13.55 17.63
N TYR A 176 -33.32 -14.65 16.91
CA TYR A 176 -34.34 -15.62 16.49
C TYR A 176 -34.38 -16.91 17.34
N SER A 177 -33.45 -17.09 18.29
CA SER A 177 -33.39 -18.24 19.21
C SER A 177 -33.98 -17.90 20.58
#